data_AF-A0A848W4J8-F1
#
_entry.id   AF-A0A848W4J8-F1
#
_cell.length_a   1.000
_cell.length_b   1.000
_cell.length_c   1.000
_cell.angle_alpha   90.00
_cell.angle_beta   90.00
_cell.angle_gamma   90.00
#
_symmetry.space_group_name_H-M   'P 1'
#
loop_
_entity.id
_entity.type
_entity.pdbx_description
1 polymer ?
#
loop_
_entity_poly.entity_id
_entity_poly.type
_entity_poly.pdbx_seq_one_letter_code
_entity_poly.pdbx_strand_id
1 'polypeptide(L)'
;AATTIASAAPSATAQPSLAAQTGSWVCLPDDKTAPQVFVDFEENIYRRCDQNICSQYEILAVRQKPDATEISFSPTAIFSADDAGGRYQESLKFGDAILTTSGACTFRSDEPEPDAFEREEMRNRS
;
A
#
# COMPACT_ATOMS: atom_id res chain seq x y z
N ALA A 1 -19.30 20.56 39.89
CA ALA A 1 -18.85 19.32 39.21
C ALA A 1 -19.31 19.40 37.77
N ALA A 2 -18.38 19.51 36.82
CA ALA A 2 -18.68 19.63 35.40
C ALA A 2 -18.31 18.33 34.71
N THR A 3 -19.32 17.59 34.26
CA THR A 3 -19.17 16.37 33.47
C THR A 3 -18.97 16.79 32.01
N THR A 4 -17.75 16.69 31.49
CA THR A 4 -17.51 16.83 30.05
C THR A 4 -17.52 15.43 29.43
N ILE A 5 -18.45 15.24 28.51
CA ILE A 5 -18.70 14.03 27.74
C ILE A 5 -17.48 13.82 26.84
N ALA A 6 -16.73 12.74 27.06
CA ALA A 6 -15.68 12.31 26.15
C ALA A 6 -16.35 11.83 24.86
N SER A 7 -16.24 12.63 23.79
CA SER A 7 -16.58 12.21 22.44
C SER A 7 -15.59 11.13 22.01
N ALA A 8 -15.97 9.86 22.15
CA ALA A 8 -15.28 8.78 21.48
C ALA A 8 -15.62 8.88 19.99
N ALA A 9 -14.69 9.42 19.20
CA ALA A 9 -14.74 9.27 17.75
C ALA A 9 -14.71 7.76 17.46
N PRO A 10 -15.58 7.23 16.59
CA PRO A 10 -15.40 5.88 16.10
C PRO A 10 -14.07 5.85 15.35
N SER A 11 -13.07 5.19 15.93
CA SER A 11 -11.93 4.72 15.16
C SER A 11 -12.48 3.62 14.26
N ALA A 12 -12.92 4.00 13.06
CA ALA A 12 -13.04 3.05 11.99
C ALA A 12 -11.62 2.52 11.77
N THR A 13 -11.33 1.33 12.30
CA THR A 13 -10.21 0.51 11.85
C THR A 13 -10.55 0.09 10.43
N ALA A 14 -10.44 1.05 9.51
CA ALA A 14 -10.29 0.74 8.11
C ALA A 14 -8.96 0.01 8.04
N GLN A 15 -9.01 -1.32 7.95
CA GLN A 15 -7.96 -2.06 7.25
C GLN A 15 -7.61 -1.19 6.04
N PRO A 16 -6.33 -0.86 5.77
CA PRO A 16 -5.95 -0.14 4.57
C PRO A 16 -6.44 -0.98 3.40
N SER A 17 -7.67 -0.71 2.98
CA SER A 17 -8.41 -1.61 2.17
C SER A 17 -7.80 -1.43 0.81
N LEU A 18 -7.11 -2.48 0.37
CA LEU A 18 -6.72 -2.68 -1.03
C LEU A 18 -7.93 -2.43 -1.98
N ALA A 19 -9.15 -2.38 -1.45
CA ALA A 19 -10.42 -2.23 -2.12
C ALA A 19 -11.04 -0.81 -2.16
N ALA A 20 -10.51 0.24 -1.51
CA ALA A 20 -11.25 1.52 -1.45
C ALA A 20 -10.44 2.83 -1.56
N GLN A 21 -9.14 2.80 -1.83
CA GLN A 21 -8.35 4.03 -1.90
C GLN A 21 -7.40 4.00 -3.10
N THR A 22 -7.53 4.98 -3.99
CA THR A 22 -6.44 5.36 -4.91
C THR A 22 -5.26 5.77 -4.05
N GLY A 23 -4.15 5.05 -4.18
CA GLY A 23 -2.98 5.29 -3.36
C GLY A 23 -1.85 4.34 -3.72
N SER A 24 -0.66 4.70 -3.28
CA SER A 24 0.55 3.94 -3.53
C SER A 24 1.17 3.47 -2.23
N TRP A 25 1.65 2.24 -2.22
CA TRP A 25 2.46 1.68 -1.15
C TRP A 25 3.92 2.04 -1.39
N VAL A 26 4.54 2.64 -0.38
CA VAL A 26 5.97 2.95 -0.39
C VAL A 26 6.68 1.88 0.43
N CYS A 27 7.47 1.06 -0.25
CA CYS A 27 8.18 -0.07 0.32
C CYS A 27 9.67 0.24 0.49
N LEU A 28 10.16 0.07 1.71
CA LEU A 28 11.57 0.13 2.06
C LEU A 28 12.13 -1.30 2.09
N PRO A 29 13.07 -1.66 1.20
CA PRO A 29 13.70 -2.97 1.24
C PRO A 29 14.43 -3.22 2.57
N ASP A 30 14.47 -4.49 2.98
CA ASP A 30 15.22 -4.93 4.15
C ASP A 30 16.75 -4.72 3.95
N ASP A 31 17.22 -4.90 2.71
CA ASP A 31 18.55 -4.46 2.28
C ASP A 31 18.56 -2.95 2.05
N LYS A 32 19.23 -2.21 2.94
CA LYS A 32 19.29 -0.75 2.90
C LYS A 32 20.07 -0.18 1.71
N THR A 33 20.79 -1.02 0.96
CA THR A 33 21.48 -0.62 -0.27
C THR A 33 20.58 -0.70 -1.49
N ALA A 34 19.46 -1.43 -1.41
CA ALA A 34 18.48 -1.52 -2.47
C ALA A 34 17.61 -0.24 -2.54
N PRO A 35 17.20 0.18 -3.73
CA PRO A 35 16.36 1.36 -3.90
C PRO A 35 14.97 1.14 -3.29
N GLN A 36 14.36 2.23 -2.83
CA GLN A 36 12.95 2.24 -2.46
C GLN A 36 12.08 1.78 -3.64
N VAL A 37 11.00 1.07 -3.30
CA VAL A 37 10.06 0.52 -4.25
C VAL A 37 8.68 1.13 -4.02
N PHE A 38 7.99 1.48 -5.08
CA PHE A 38 6.60 1.91 -5.07
C PHE A 38 5.74 0.78 -5.62
N VAL A 39 4.63 0.52 -4.94
CA VAL A 39 3.69 -0.54 -5.29
C VAL A 39 2.30 0.08 -5.40
N ASP A 40 1.63 -0.17 -6.50
CA ASP A 40 0.25 0.23 -6.69
C ASP A 40 -0.55 -0.92 -7.33
N PHE A 41 -1.86 -0.89 -7.10
CA PHE A 41 -2.80 -1.90 -7.54
C PHE A 41 -3.85 -1.22 -8.41
N GLU A 42 -3.94 -1.63 -9.67
CA GLU A 42 -4.93 -1.13 -10.62
C GLU A 42 -5.71 -2.32 -11.18
N GLU A 43 -6.97 -2.45 -10.74
CA GLU A 43 -7.86 -3.56 -11.09
C GLU A 43 -7.26 -4.94 -10.80
N ASN A 44 -6.63 -5.58 -11.80
CA ASN A 44 -5.99 -6.90 -11.72
C ASN A 44 -4.47 -6.84 -11.93
N ILE A 45 -3.90 -5.64 -11.98
CA ILE A 45 -2.49 -5.39 -12.20
C ILE A 45 -1.85 -4.96 -10.89
N TYR A 46 -0.77 -5.65 -10.54
CA TYR A 46 0.20 -5.21 -9.56
C TYR A 46 1.33 -4.50 -10.31
N ARG A 47 1.54 -3.21 -10.01
CA ARG A 47 2.66 -2.44 -10.55
C ARG A 47 3.69 -2.20 -9.45
N ARG A 48 4.95 -2.45 -9.79
CA ARG A 48 6.12 -2.26 -8.92
C ARG A 48 7.13 -1.38 -9.63
N CYS A 49 7.41 -0.22 -9.09
CA CYS A 49 8.40 0.70 -9.60
C CYS A 49 9.57 0.85 -8.62
N ASP A 50 10.80 0.77 -9.10
CA ASP A 50 11.95 1.33 -8.40
C ASP A 50 12.34 2.69 -9.03
N GLN A 51 13.52 3.21 -8.72
CA GLN A 51 13.99 4.50 -9.23
C GLN A 51 14.21 4.52 -10.76
N ASN A 52 14.31 3.37 -11.41
CA ASN A 52 14.71 3.26 -12.81
C ASN A 52 13.67 2.51 -13.67
N ILE A 53 12.98 1.52 -13.09
CA ILE A 53 12.15 0.58 -13.84
C ILE A 53 10.81 0.37 -13.13
N CYS A 54 9.73 0.29 -13.93
CA CYS A 54 8.42 -0.18 -13.51
C CYS A 54 8.09 -1.51 -14.18
N SER A 55 7.73 -2.51 -13.37
CA SER A 55 7.25 -3.81 -13.82
C SER A 55 5.78 -3.96 -13.46
N GLN A 56 5.02 -4.61 -14.33
CA GLN A 56 3.60 -4.92 -14.12
C GLN A 56 3.41 -6.43 -14.16
N TYR A 57 2.59 -6.94 -13.24
CA TYR A 57 2.31 -8.35 -13.11
C TYR A 57 0.81 -8.55 -12.90
N GLU A 58 0.26 -9.63 -13.47
CA GLU A 58 -1.10 -10.04 -13.17
C GLU A 58 -1.20 -10.58 -11.74
N ILE A 59 -2.29 -10.22 -11.07
CA ILE A 59 -2.65 -10.79 -9.78
C ILE A 59 -3.14 -12.22 -10.00
N LEU A 60 -2.45 -13.19 -9.39
CA LEU A 60 -2.80 -14.61 -9.53
C LEU A 60 -3.83 -15.07 -8.48
N ALA A 61 -3.71 -14.55 -7.26
CA ALA A 61 -4.60 -14.91 -6.18
C ALA A 61 -4.65 -13.81 -5.13
N VAL A 62 -5.84 -13.64 -4.54
CA VAL A 62 -6.05 -12.85 -3.33
C VAL A 62 -6.61 -13.78 -2.27
N ARG A 63 -5.98 -13.78 -1.10
CA ARG A 63 -6.36 -14.60 0.06
C ARG A 63 -6.60 -13.68 1.25
N GLN A 64 -7.83 -13.67 1.74
CA GLN A 64 -8.12 -13.05 3.02
C GLN A 64 -7.76 -14.01 4.15
N LYS A 65 -6.90 -13.54 5.05
CA LYS A 65 -6.58 -14.17 6.33
C LYS A 65 -7.30 -13.40 7.46
N PRO A 66 -7.41 -13.97 8.67
CA PRO A 66 -8.12 -13.31 9.77
C PRO A 66 -7.59 -11.91 10.12
N ASP A 67 -6.30 -11.68 9.90
CA ASP A 67 -5.53 -10.51 10.32
C ASP A 67 -4.80 -9.80 9.17
N ALA A 68 -4.85 -10.35 7.95
CA ALA A 68 -4.13 -9.79 6.81
C ALA A 68 -4.81 -10.15 5.48
N THR A 69 -4.54 -9.36 4.44
CA THR A 69 -4.81 -9.74 3.06
C THR A 69 -3.50 -10.07 2.37
N GLU A 70 -3.43 -11.25 1.76
CA GLU A 70 -2.28 -11.68 0.96
C GLU A 70 -2.65 -11.68 -0.52
N ILE A 71 -1.80 -11.06 -1.33
CA ILE A 71 -1.90 -11.01 -2.79
C ILE A 71 -0.67 -11.72 -3.34
N SER A 72 -0.87 -12.69 -4.23
CA SER A 72 0.20 -13.34 -4.98
C SER A 72 0.22 -12.81 -6.42
N PHE A 73 1.39 -12.45 -6.91
CA PHE A 73 1.61 -11.91 -8.25
C PHE A 73 2.86 -12.58 -8.84
N SER A 74 2.72 -13.15 -10.04
CA SER A 74 3.69 -14.14 -10.56
C SER A 74 3.87 -15.34 -9.60
N PRO A 75 4.41 -16.50 -10.04
CA PRO A 75 4.82 -17.56 -9.11
C PRO A 75 5.90 -17.13 -8.10
N THR A 76 6.41 -15.91 -8.19
CA THR A 76 7.63 -15.45 -7.50
C THR A 76 7.38 -14.44 -6.40
N ALA A 77 6.21 -13.80 -6.30
CA ALA A 77 6.07 -12.67 -5.41
C ALA A 77 4.71 -12.59 -4.69
N ILE A 78 4.78 -12.04 -3.48
CA ILE A 78 3.68 -11.96 -2.52
C ILE A 78 3.73 -10.60 -1.84
N PHE A 79 2.54 -10.02 -1.64
CA PHE A 79 2.32 -8.83 -0.84
C PHE A 79 1.31 -9.16 0.24
N SER A 80 1.61 -8.82 1.49
CA SER A 80 0.69 -8.95 2.60
C SER A 80 0.43 -7.58 3.22
N ALA A 81 -0.82 -7.22 3.44
CA ALA A 81 -1.18 -6.01 4.17
C ALA A 81 -2.10 -6.32 5.35
N ASP A 82 -1.81 -5.68 6.47
CA ASP A 82 -2.58 -5.67 7.71
C ASP A 82 -2.72 -4.24 8.24
N ASP A 83 -3.24 -4.09 9.46
CA ASP A 83 -3.43 -2.78 10.11
C ASP A 83 -2.11 -2.10 10.49
N ALA A 84 -1.01 -2.83 10.60
CA ALA A 84 0.32 -2.30 10.90
C ALA A 84 1.08 -1.86 9.64
N GLY A 85 0.66 -2.31 8.47
CA GLY A 85 1.20 -1.88 7.18
C GLY A 85 1.26 -3.01 6.15
N GLY A 86 2.09 -2.82 5.15
CA GLY A 86 2.33 -3.79 4.09
C GLY A 86 3.68 -4.45 4.24
N ARG A 87 3.84 -5.63 3.66
CA ARG A 87 5.13 -6.25 3.39
C ARG A 87 5.11 -6.83 2.00
N TYR A 88 6.21 -6.65 1.27
CA TYR A 88 6.42 -7.33 0.00
C TYR A 88 7.54 -8.37 0.15
N GLN A 89 7.44 -9.44 -0.62
CA GLN A 89 8.50 -10.41 -0.81
C GLN A 89 8.46 -10.91 -2.26
N GLU A 90 9.61 -10.94 -2.91
CA GLU A 90 9.79 -11.45 -4.27
C GLU A 90 11.01 -12.38 -4.30
N SER A 91 10.91 -13.51 -5.00
CA SER A 91 11.98 -14.48 -5.15
C SER A 91 12.17 -14.83 -6.63
N LEU A 92 13.24 -14.33 -7.22
CA LEU A 92 13.60 -14.53 -8.62
C LEU A 92 14.65 -15.64 -8.73
N LYS A 93 14.40 -16.61 -9.62
CA LYS A 93 15.33 -17.71 -9.89
C LYS A 93 16.17 -17.40 -11.13
N PHE A 94 17.50 -17.41 -10.99
CA PHE A 94 18.47 -17.23 -12.06
C PHE A 94 19.37 -18.47 -12.15
N GLY A 95 19.01 -19.43 -13.00
CA GLY A 95 19.68 -20.73 -13.03
C GLY A 95 19.52 -21.46 -11.70
N ASP A 96 20.62 -21.77 -11.03
CA ASP A 96 20.62 -22.40 -9.69
C ASP A 96 20.55 -21.39 -8.53
N ALA A 97 20.69 -20.09 -8.81
CA ALA A 97 20.61 -19.05 -7.79
C ALA A 97 19.17 -18.59 -7.56
N ILE A 98 18.83 -18.28 -6.31
CA ILE A 98 17.58 -17.61 -5.94
C ILE A 98 17.94 -16.28 -5.30
N LEU A 99 17.41 -15.20 -5.86
CA LEU A 99 17.48 -13.86 -5.30
C LEU A 99 16.15 -13.56 -4.62
N THR A 100 16.16 -13.36 -3.31
CA THR A 100 14.97 -12.92 -2.56
C THR A 100 15.12 -11.46 -2.18
N THR A 101 14.10 -10.66 -2.50
CA THR A 101 13.95 -9.28 -2.03
C THR A 101 12.70 -9.18 -1.17
N SER A 102 12.77 -8.37 -0.13
CA SER A 102 11.64 -8.13 0.77
C SER A 102 11.75 -6.76 1.42
N GLY A 103 10.66 -6.30 2.00
CA GLY A 103 10.67 -5.05 2.75
C GLY A 103 9.33 -4.70 3.37
N ALA A 104 9.37 -3.70 4.23
CA ALA A 104 8.19 -3.12 4.87
C ALA A 104 7.62 -2.00 4.01
N CYS A 105 6.30 -1.94 3.90
CA CYS A 105 5.57 -0.98 3.09
C CYS A 105 4.62 -0.16 3.94
N THR A 106 4.52 1.13 3.63
CA THR A 106 3.56 2.04 4.24
C THR A 106 2.62 2.55 3.15
N PHE A 107 1.32 2.49 3.41
CA PHE A 107 0.33 3.04 2.48
C PHE A 107 0.42 4.56 2.49
N ARG A 108 0.39 5.16 1.31
CA ARG A 108 0.14 6.57 1.12
C ARG A 108 -1.11 6.73 0.28
N SER A 109 -2.15 7.29 0.90
CA SER A 109 -3.32 7.77 0.18
C SER A 109 -2.87 8.86 -0.78
N ASP A 110 -3.30 8.76 -2.04
CA ASP A 110 -3.29 9.94 -2.89
C ASP A 110 -4.36 10.87 -2.29
N GLU A 111 -3.93 11.92 -1.59
CA GLU A 111 -4.85 12.89 -1.01
C GLU A 111 -5.70 13.44 -2.16
N PRO A 112 -7.05 13.37 -2.08
CA PRO A 112 -7.86 13.94 -3.15
C PRO A 112 -7.55 15.43 -3.21
N GLU A 113 -7.10 15.93 -4.36
CA GLU A 113 -7.01 17.37 -4.56
C GLU A 113 -8.40 17.96 -4.26
N PRO A 114 -8.52 18.97 -3.37
CA PRO A 114 -9.80 19.59 -3.12
C PRO A 114 -10.35 20.09 -4.46
N ASP A 115 -11.61 19.77 -4.72
CA ASP A 115 -12.21 20.17 -5.97
C ASP A 115 -12.26 21.71 -6.08
N ALA A 116 -12.50 22.22 -7.29
CA ALA A 116 -12.44 23.66 -7.54
C ALA A 116 -13.41 24.46 -6.65
N PHE A 117 -14.48 23.82 -6.16
CA PHE A 117 -15.49 24.44 -5.30
C PHE A 117 -14.97 24.61 -3.86
N GLU A 118 -14.36 23.56 -3.30
CA GLU A 118 -13.76 23.63 -1.96
C GLU A 118 -12.56 24.61 -1.91
N ARG A 119 -11.79 24.71 -3.00
CA ARG A 119 -10.70 25.70 -3.13
C ARG A 119 -11.21 27.14 -3.11
N GLU A 120 -12.33 27.42 -3.77
CA GLU A 120 -12.95 28.75 -3.77
C GLU A 120 -13.51 29.09 -2.38
N GLU A 121 -14.12 28.12 -1.69
CA GLU A 121 -14.65 28.31 -0.34
C GLU A 121 -13.54 28.58 0.69
N MET A 122 -12.42 27.85 0.63
CA MET A 122 -11.27 28.08 1.51
C MET A 122 -10.62 29.45 1.28
N ARG A 123 -10.54 29.90 0.03
CA ARG A 123 -10.05 31.25 -0.32
C ARG A 123 -10.97 32.33 0.27
N ASN A 124 -12.29 32.13 0.22
CA ASN A 124 -13.27 33.12 0.66
C ASN A 124 -13.45 33.17 2.20
N ARG A 125 -12.81 32.26 2.94
CA ARG A 125 -12.80 32.19 4.41
C ARG A 125 -11.50 32.70 5.05
N SER A 126 -10.55 33.19 4.23
CA SER A 126 -9.27 33.79 4.64
C SER A 126 -9.33 35.31 4.59
#